data_AF-A0A965WY49-F1
#
_entry.id   AF-A0A965WY49-F1
#
_cell.length_a   1.000
_cell.length_b   1.000
_cell.length_c   1.000
_cell.angle_alpha   90.00
_cell.angle_beta   90.00
_cell.angle_gamma   90.00
#
_symmetry.space_group_name_H-M   'P 1'
#
loop_
_entity.id
_entity.type
_entity.pdbx_description
1 polymer ?
#
loop_
_entity_poly.entity_id
_entity_poly.type
_entity_poly.pdbx_seq_one_letter_code
_entity_poly.pdbx_strand_id
1 'polypeptide(L)'
;MALFGMGAKKEKPLSPACACQHSAASIPQGNAACCADRTGGICCVKVLGSGCKACHELFVNTKAAVEQMGLQVQVEYITDMEKIMSYGVMSMPALVVNEKVISTGRVLKTADVIHLLGQTVGSAQDSSELE
;
A
#
# COMPACT_ATOMS: atom_id res chain seq x y z
N MET A 1 63.22 7.66 14.22
CA MET A 1 62.14 7.89 15.21
C MET A 1 60.81 7.82 14.47
N ALA A 2 59.87 7.07 15.01
CA ALA A 2 58.79 6.38 14.30
C ALA A 2 57.75 7.31 13.65
N LEU A 3 57.47 7.07 12.36
CA LEU A 3 56.23 7.47 11.69
C LEU A 3 55.36 6.21 11.53
N PHE A 4 54.76 5.81 12.65
CA PHE A 4 53.78 4.73 12.80
C PHE A 4 52.37 5.35 12.82
N GLY A 5 51.39 4.75 12.13
CA GLY A 5 49.98 4.87 12.57
C GLY A 5 48.89 4.95 11.50
N MET A 6 48.51 3.80 10.94
CA MET A 6 47.19 3.51 10.33
C MET A 6 46.02 3.82 11.28
N GLY A 7 44.84 4.20 10.77
CA GLY A 7 43.59 4.03 11.54
C GLY A 7 42.35 4.75 11.00
N ALA A 8 41.40 3.98 10.46
CA ALA A 8 40.12 4.42 9.89
C ALA A 8 38.99 4.60 10.92
N LYS A 9 37.99 5.46 10.60
CA LYS A 9 36.52 5.32 10.77
C LYS A 9 35.85 6.70 10.57
N LYS A 10 34.94 6.93 9.61
CA LYS A 10 33.46 6.65 9.61
C LYS A 10 32.81 7.34 10.84
N GLU A 11 31.87 8.29 10.77
CA GLU A 11 30.53 8.27 10.15
C GLU A 11 29.86 9.67 10.04
N LYS A 12 28.69 9.67 9.39
CA LYS A 12 27.91 10.72 8.70
C LYS A 12 27.29 11.84 9.58
N PRO A 13 26.87 12.96 8.94
CA PRO A 13 26.79 14.29 9.53
C PRO A 13 25.61 14.45 10.49
N LEU A 14 25.89 15.12 11.61
CA LEU A 14 24.92 15.62 12.55
C LEU A 14 24.76 17.13 12.36
N SER A 15 23.49 17.54 12.35
CA SER A 15 22.96 18.91 12.49
C SER A 15 22.88 19.73 11.19
N PRO A 16 21.85 20.60 11.07
CA PRO A 16 21.70 21.71 12.00
C PRO A 16 20.33 21.79 12.68
N ALA A 17 20.38 22.24 13.93
CA ALA A 17 19.27 22.90 14.59
C ALA A 17 18.87 24.14 13.76
N CYS A 18 17.61 24.23 13.35
CA CYS A 18 17.09 25.44 12.68
C CYS A 18 16.16 26.19 13.63
N ALA A 19 16.76 27.16 14.33
CA ALA A 19 16.10 28.34 14.85
C ALA A 19 16.05 29.41 13.73
N CYS A 20 14.97 30.20 13.71
CA CYS A 20 14.81 31.47 13.00
C CYS A 20 14.43 31.45 11.49
N GLN A 21 13.14 31.75 11.28
CA GLN A 21 12.59 32.83 10.43
C GLN A 21 12.98 32.92 8.94
N HIS A 22 11.93 32.76 8.11
CA HIS A 22 11.77 33.09 6.69
C HIS A 22 12.27 32.06 5.67
N SER A 23 11.34 31.23 5.15
CA SER A 23 11.48 30.54 3.85
C SER A 23 10.14 29.93 3.42
N ALA A 24 9.53 30.46 2.37
CA ALA A 24 8.46 29.80 1.62
C ALA A 24 8.78 29.88 0.13
N ALA A 25 9.88 29.23 -0.27
CA ALA A 25 10.13 28.93 -1.66
C ALA A 25 10.99 27.67 -1.77
N SER A 26 10.53 26.77 -2.64
CA SER A 26 11.22 25.57 -3.12
C SER A 26 11.03 24.36 -2.22
N ILE A 27 9.88 23.72 -2.41
CA ILE A 27 9.69 22.29 -2.19
C ILE A 27 10.63 21.54 -3.14
N PRO A 28 11.53 20.71 -2.62
CA PRO A 28 11.68 19.39 -3.21
C PRO A 28 11.28 18.35 -2.16
N GLN A 29 10.22 17.63 -2.55
CA GLN A 29 9.77 16.33 -2.05
C GLN A 29 10.42 15.80 -0.76
N GLY A 30 9.75 16.09 0.35
CA GLY A 30 8.98 15.04 1.00
C GLY A 30 9.64 14.22 2.11
N ASN A 31 10.35 14.86 3.02
CA ASN A 31 10.50 14.45 4.43
C ASN A 31 11.00 15.71 5.20
N ALA A 32 10.69 16.04 6.45
CA ALA A 32 10.13 15.41 7.65
C ALA A 32 9.69 16.59 8.56
N ALA A 33 8.82 16.54 9.57
CA ALA A 33 7.96 15.55 10.19
C ALA A 33 6.98 16.35 11.06
N CYS A 34 5.68 16.15 10.88
CA CYS A 34 4.66 16.57 11.84
C CYS A 34 3.66 15.42 12.00
N CYS A 35 3.87 14.64 13.07
CA CYS A 35 2.86 13.82 13.76
C CYS A 35 2.41 12.51 13.09
N ALA A 36 2.82 11.38 13.71
CA ALA A 36 2.27 10.02 13.64
C ALA A 36 2.36 9.30 12.28
N ASP A 37 3.33 8.42 12.05
CA ASP A 37 3.19 7.00 12.40
C ASP A 37 1.74 6.59 12.74
N ARG A 38 0.91 6.54 11.71
CA ARG A 38 -0.25 5.68 11.66
C ARG A 38 -0.17 4.94 10.36
N THR A 39 0.57 3.83 10.38
CA THR A 39 0.38 2.81 9.36
C THR A 39 -1.04 2.26 9.56
N GLY A 40 -2.03 2.98 9.01
CA GLY A 40 -3.38 2.50 8.75
C GLY A 40 -3.29 1.49 7.63
N GLY A 41 -2.63 0.37 7.94
CA GLY A 41 -2.07 -0.54 6.96
C GLY A 41 -3.12 -1.32 6.19
N ILE A 42 -2.72 -1.74 5.01
CA ILE A 42 -3.34 -2.87 4.34
C ILE A 42 -2.80 -4.12 5.04
N CYS A 43 -3.66 -4.90 5.68
CA CYS A 43 -3.32 -6.09 6.45
C CYS A 43 -3.63 -7.39 5.68
N CYS A 44 -4.67 -7.36 4.84
CA CYS A 44 -5.01 -8.48 3.96
C CYS A 44 -5.52 -7.94 2.61
N VAL A 45 -5.09 -8.58 1.53
CA VAL A 45 -5.64 -8.36 0.19
C VAL A 45 -6.16 -9.69 -0.32
N LYS A 46 -7.42 -9.73 -0.71
CA LYS A 46 -8.09 -10.92 -1.20
C LYS A 46 -8.69 -10.64 -2.57
N VAL A 47 -8.52 -11.57 -3.49
CA VAL A 47 -9.13 -11.51 -4.82
C VAL A 47 -10.16 -12.63 -4.88
N LEU A 48 -11.41 -12.24 -5.05
CA LEU A 48 -12.56 -13.13 -5.17
C LEU A 48 -12.80 -13.44 -6.64
N GLY A 49 -12.84 -14.71 -7.01
CA GLY A 49 -13.14 -15.09 -8.38
C GLY A 49 -13.35 -16.58 -8.61
N SER A 50 -14.14 -16.91 -9.62
CA SER A 50 -14.46 -18.29 -10.01
C SER A 50 -13.37 -19.01 -10.81
N GLY A 51 -12.18 -18.43 -10.96
CA GLY A 51 -11.06 -19.02 -11.73
C GLY A 51 -11.00 -18.60 -13.20
N CYS A 52 -11.76 -17.56 -13.58
CA CYS A 52 -11.78 -17.04 -14.94
C CYS A 52 -10.45 -16.35 -15.34
N LYS A 53 -10.16 -16.22 -16.65
CA LYS A 53 -8.95 -15.52 -17.13
C LYS A 53 -8.81 -14.10 -16.58
N ALA A 54 -9.93 -13.36 -16.57
CA ALA A 54 -10.02 -12.01 -16.00
C ALA A 54 -9.72 -11.98 -14.49
N CYS A 55 -10.16 -13.01 -13.76
CA CYS A 55 -9.95 -13.16 -12.32
C CYS A 55 -8.46 -13.36 -12.00
N HIS A 56 -7.79 -14.19 -12.81
CA HIS A 56 -6.35 -14.43 -12.69
C HIS A 56 -5.52 -13.19 -13.06
N GLU A 57 -5.94 -12.45 -14.10
CA GLU A 57 -5.28 -11.21 -14.49
C GLU A 57 -5.33 -10.16 -13.36
N LEU A 58 -6.50 -10.00 -12.72
CA LEU A 58 -6.64 -9.12 -11.56
C LEU A 58 -5.72 -9.55 -10.41
N PHE A 59 -5.60 -10.86 -10.14
CA PHE A 59 -4.69 -11.38 -9.11
C PHE A 59 -3.23 -11.04 -9.37
N VAL A 60 -2.76 -11.26 -10.61
CA VAL A 60 -1.38 -10.92 -11.01
C VAL A 60 -1.12 -9.42 -10.91
N ASN A 61 -2.05 -8.59 -11.38
CA ASN A 61 -1.93 -7.13 -11.30
C ASN A 61 -1.90 -6.65 -9.85
N THR A 62 -2.72 -7.25 -8.99
CA THR A 62 -2.78 -6.93 -7.56
C THR A 62 -1.49 -7.30 -6.86
N LYS A 63 -0.93 -8.49 -7.14
CA LYS A 63 0.36 -8.91 -6.59
C LYS A 63 1.49 -7.95 -6.99
N ALA A 64 1.55 -7.59 -8.28
CA ALA A 64 2.53 -6.62 -8.77
C ALA A 64 2.37 -5.24 -8.11
N ALA A 65 1.13 -4.79 -7.87
CA ALA A 65 0.85 -3.51 -7.21
C ALA A 65 1.36 -3.50 -5.75
N VAL A 66 1.08 -4.57 -5.00
CA VAL A 66 1.54 -4.75 -3.62
C VAL A 66 3.07 -4.76 -3.54
N GLU A 67 3.72 -5.49 -4.47
CA GLU A 67 5.19 -5.53 -4.58
C GLU A 67 5.78 -4.15 -4.91
N GLN A 68 5.17 -3.41 -5.85
CA GLN A 68 5.62 -2.06 -6.21
C GLN A 68 5.48 -1.04 -5.07
N MET A 69 4.44 -1.17 -4.25
CA MET A 69 4.25 -0.33 -3.07
C MET A 69 5.15 -0.74 -1.89
N GLY A 70 5.87 -1.86 -1.98
CA GLY A 70 6.70 -2.38 -0.90
C GLY A 70 5.88 -2.84 0.32
N LEU A 71 4.61 -3.18 0.10
CA LEU A 71 3.71 -3.65 1.17
C LEU A 71 3.97 -5.12 1.46
N GLN A 72 4.19 -5.46 2.74
CA GLN A 72 4.39 -6.85 3.18
C GLN A 72 3.05 -7.57 3.40
N VAL A 73 2.20 -7.61 2.37
CA VAL A 73 0.86 -8.19 2.46
C VAL A 73 0.72 -9.38 1.53
N GLN A 74 0.13 -10.46 2.00
CA GLN A 74 -0.21 -11.59 1.13
C GLN A 74 -1.50 -11.29 0.36
N VAL A 75 -1.45 -11.58 -0.95
CA VAL A 75 -2.63 -11.60 -1.82
C VAL A 75 -3.18 -13.02 -1.82
N GLU A 76 -4.36 -13.21 -1.24
CA GLU A 76 -5.06 -14.50 -1.22
C GLU A 76 -6.08 -14.57 -2.38
N TYR A 77 -6.15 -15.69 -3.08
CA TYR A 77 -7.16 -15.92 -4.12
C TYR A 77 -8.25 -16.82 -3.57
N ILE A 78 -9.46 -16.27 -3.42
CA ILE A 78 -10.61 -16.99 -2.88
C ILE A 78 -11.50 -17.43 -4.05
N THR A 79 -11.59 -18.73 -4.24
CA THR A 79 -12.51 -19.40 -5.18
C THR A 79 -13.74 -19.99 -4.50
N ASP A 80 -13.81 -19.89 -3.18
CA ASP A 80 -14.87 -20.45 -2.36
C ASP A 80 -16.14 -19.60 -2.48
N MET A 81 -17.17 -20.17 -3.11
CA MET A 81 -18.44 -19.48 -3.35
C MET A 81 -19.13 -19.07 -2.04
N GLU A 82 -19.00 -19.84 -0.96
CA GLU A 82 -19.62 -19.50 0.34
C GLU A 82 -19.01 -18.22 0.92
N LYS A 83 -17.67 -18.11 0.85
CA LYS A 83 -16.97 -16.89 1.24
C LYS A 83 -17.37 -15.73 0.35
N ILE A 84 -17.43 -15.92 -0.97
CA ILE A 84 -17.75 -14.83 -1.91
C ILE A 84 -19.16 -14.26 -1.67
N MET A 85 -20.14 -15.13 -1.45
CA MET A 85 -21.50 -14.72 -1.09
C MET A 85 -21.55 -14.00 0.26
N SER A 86 -20.72 -14.41 1.23
CA SER A 86 -20.62 -13.73 2.53
C SER A 86 -20.09 -12.29 2.41
N TYR A 87 -19.31 -11.98 1.37
CA TYR A 87 -18.89 -10.60 1.05
C TYR A 87 -19.93 -9.81 0.23
N GLY A 88 -21.09 -10.39 -0.11
CA GLY A 88 -22.13 -9.72 -0.89
C GLY A 88 -21.75 -9.45 -2.35
N VAL A 89 -20.73 -10.12 -2.88
CA VAL A 89 -20.28 -9.88 -4.27
C VAL A 89 -21.12 -10.68 -5.25
N MET A 90 -21.98 -9.98 -6.00
CA MET A 90 -22.76 -10.58 -7.09
C MET A 90 -22.00 -10.64 -8.42
N SER A 91 -21.02 -9.76 -8.63
CA SER A 91 -20.24 -9.64 -9.88
C SER A 91 -18.75 -9.85 -9.64
N MET A 92 -18.24 -10.98 -10.10
CA MET A 92 -16.83 -11.37 -10.04
C MET A 92 -16.13 -11.02 -11.36
N PRO A 93 -14.84 -10.64 -11.36
CA PRO A 93 -13.90 -10.67 -10.25
C PRO A 93 -14.05 -9.49 -9.28
N ALA A 94 -13.74 -9.71 -8.00
CA ALA A 94 -13.76 -8.65 -6.98
C ALA A 94 -12.46 -8.58 -6.19
N LEU A 95 -12.09 -7.37 -5.81
CA LEU A 95 -10.91 -7.05 -5.01
C LEU A 95 -11.37 -6.61 -3.62
N VAL A 96 -10.84 -7.26 -2.60
CA VAL A 96 -11.12 -7.03 -1.19
C VAL A 96 -9.82 -6.64 -0.50
N VAL A 97 -9.87 -5.59 0.30
CA VAL A 97 -8.73 -5.07 1.07
C VAL A 97 -9.22 -4.83 2.49
N ASN A 98 -8.51 -5.38 3.48
CA ASN A 98 -8.92 -5.30 4.89
C ASN A 98 -10.36 -5.80 5.12
N GLU A 99 -10.71 -6.94 4.52
CA GLU A 99 -12.07 -7.51 4.50
C GLU A 99 -13.16 -6.62 3.87
N LYS A 100 -12.81 -5.46 3.29
CA LYS A 100 -13.73 -4.56 2.59
C LYS A 100 -13.62 -4.72 1.09
N VAL A 101 -14.76 -4.89 0.40
CA VAL A 101 -14.81 -4.90 -1.06
C VAL A 101 -14.56 -3.48 -1.57
N ILE A 102 -13.52 -3.30 -2.38
CA ILE A 102 -13.15 -2.00 -2.98
C ILE A 102 -13.46 -1.92 -4.47
N SER A 103 -13.58 -3.06 -5.16
CA SER A 103 -13.95 -3.11 -6.58
C SER A 103 -14.59 -4.45 -6.93
N THR A 104 -15.60 -4.44 -7.78
CA THR A 104 -16.32 -5.63 -8.27
C THR A 104 -16.58 -5.54 -9.77
N GLY A 105 -16.53 -6.68 -10.46
CA GLY A 105 -16.96 -6.80 -11.86
C GLY A 105 -16.03 -6.17 -12.91
N ARG A 106 -14.83 -5.71 -12.52
CA ARG A 106 -13.85 -5.14 -13.45
C ARG A 106 -12.43 -5.61 -13.15
N VAL A 107 -11.69 -5.92 -14.21
CA VAL A 107 -10.24 -6.16 -14.14
C VAL A 107 -9.53 -4.81 -14.07
N LEU A 108 -8.85 -4.57 -12.96
CA LEU A 108 -8.06 -3.38 -12.72
C LEU A 108 -6.62 -3.62 -13.16
N LYS A 109 -5.99 -2.59 -13.72
CA LYS A 109 -4.56 -2.61 -14.04
C LYS A 109 -3.75 -2.36 -12.77
N THR A 110 -2.48 -2.74 -12.78
CA THR A 110 -1.56 -2.53 -11.65
C THR A 110 -1.58 -1.08 -11.15
N ALA A 111 -1.55 -0.09 -12.05
CA ALA A 111 -1.62 1.33 -11.68
C ALA A 111 -2.92 1.70 -10.95
N ASP A 112 -4.06 1.21 -11.43
CA ASP A 112 -5.36 1.47 -10.80
C ASP A 112 -5.44 0.82 -9.41
N VAL A 113 -4.90 -0.40 -9.26
CA VAL A 113 -4.82 -1.07 -7.97
C VAL A 113 -3.94 -0.28 -7.00
N ILE A 114 -2.78 0.23 -7.44
CA ILE A 114 -1.93 1.10 -6.61
C ILE A 114 -2.69 2.36 -6.18
N HIS A 115 -3.43 2.98 -7.09
CA HIS A 115 -4.25 4.14 -6.76
C HIS A 115 -5.32 3.82 -5.71
N LEU A 116 -6.03 2.70 -5.86
CA LEU A 116 -7.05 2.26 -4.90
C LEU A 116 -6.44 1.92 -3.54
N LEU A 117 -5.34 1.17 -3.53
CA LEU A 117 -4.59 0.85 -2.31
C LEU A 117 -4.12 2.14 -1.62
N GLY A 118 -3.58 3.10 -2.37
CA GLY A 118 -3.18 4.42 -1.87
C GLY A 118 -4.34 5.21 -1.27
N GLN A 119 -5.53 5.16 -1.87
CA GLN A 119 -6.74 5.78 -1.31
C GLN A 119 -7.19 5.09 -0.03
N THR A 120 -7.10 3.75 0.05
CA THR A 120 -7.48 3.01 1.27
C THR A 120 -6.59 3.30 2.47
N VAL A 121 -5.31 3.63 2.28
CA VAL A 121 -4.41 4.04 3.39
C VAL A 121 -4.79 5.43 3.95
N GLY A 122 -5.50 6.26 3.17
CA GLY A 122 -5.94 7.59 3.56
C GLY A 122 -7.40 7.67 4.05
N SER A 123 -8.21 6.63 3.81
CA SER A 123 -9.66 6.63 4.07
C SER A 123 -10.06 5.49 5.02
N ALA A 124 -9.67 5.61 6.29
CA ALA A 124 -10.53 5.07 7.34
C ALA A 124 -11.84 5.88 7.34
N GLN A 125 -12.96 5.18 7.20
CA GLN A 125 -14.35 5.65 7.13
C GLN A 125 -14.85 6.05 5.73
N ASP A 126 -15.65 5.17 5.13
CA ASP A 126 -17.10 5.39 5.18
C ASP A 126 -17.83 4.06 4.98
N SER A 127 -18.78 3.84 5.87
CA SER A 127 -19.68 2.70 5.93
C SER A 127 -20.83 2.95 4.99
N SER A 128 -21.09 2.03 4.07
CA SER A 128 -22.44 1.89 3.52
C SER A 128 -22.63 0.41 3.20
N GLU A 129 -23.17 -0.30 4.19
CA GLU A 129 -24.31 -1.20 4.03
C GLU A 129 -24.92 -1.11 2.62
N LEU A 130 -24.94 -2.22 1.90
CA LEU A 130 -25.97 -2.41 0.89
C LEU A 130 -26.92 -3.45 1.50
N GLU A 131 -28.06 -2.96 2.01
CA GLU A 131 -29.28 -3.74 2.21
C GLU A 131 -29.71 -4.45 0.92
#